data_AF-A0AAX4F0F0-F1
#
_entry.id   AF-A0AAX4F0F0-F1
#
_cell.length_a   1.000
_cell.length_b   1.000
_cell.length_c   1.000
_cell.angle_alpha   90.00
_cell.angle_beta   90.00
_cell.angle_gamma   90.00
#
_symmetry.space_group_name_H-M   'P 1'
#
loop_
_entity.id
_entity.type
_entity.pdbx_description
1 polymer ?
#
loop_
_entity_poly.entity_id
_entity_poly.type
_entity_poly.pdbx_seq_one_letter_code
_entity_poly.pdbx_strand_id
1 'polypeptide(L)'
;MTTTATPYADETLYAGVDGGGTGCRARIYRADGTPLGQGSGARLGLAALQYLWGVKQGWAPPSALSQQQALPFDNEAEAAAWLHQARPGDYAHFARPVFDCARQGDALATGLLQQTAREIEGLLAAVATHPLPRLSLMGSIGLHIRPWLAEAWQQRLSPPAGDALDGARLIAVNRYALYV
;
A
#
# COMPACT_ATOMS: atom_id res chain seq x y z
N MET A 1 -30.81 9.11 -24.67
CA MET A 1 -29.99 9.26 -23.45
C MET A 1 -30.23 8.04 -22.58
N THR A 2 -29.40 7.02 -22.73
CA THR A 2 -29.47 5.76 -21.95
C THR A 2 -28.62 5.93 -20.71
N THR A 3 -29.28 6.04 -19.55
CA THR A 3 -28.65 6.04 -18.23
C THR A 3 -28.03 4.66 -18.01
N THR A 4 -26.71 4.54 -18.05
CA THR A 4 -26.00 3.34 -17.60
C THR A 4 -26.21 3.19 -16.10
N ALA A 5 -27.12 2.29 -15.71
CA ALA A 5 -27.28 1.88 -14.32
C ALA A 5 -25.93 1.36 -13.80
N THR A 6 -25.43 1.97 -12.72
CA THR A 6 -24.23 1.50 -12.03
C THR A 6 -24.53 0.09 -11.51
N PRO A 7 -23.89 -0.99 -12.00
CA PRO A 7 -24.42 -2.37 -11.85
C PRO A 7 -24.39 -2.95 -10.43
N TYR A 8 -24.16 -2.14 -9.39
CA TYR A 8 -23.69 -2.61 -8.08
C TYR A 8 -24.18 -1.73 -6.91
N ALA A 9 -25.30 -1.02 -7.08
CA ALA A 9 -25.83 -0.11 -6.07
C ALA A 9 -26.27 -0.81 -4.77
N ASP A 10 -26.59 -2.11 -4.84
CA ASP A 10 -27.19 -2.88 -3.74
C ASP A 10 -26.28 -4.00 -3.18
N GLU A 11 -25.00 -4.08 -3.59
CA GLU A 11 -24.06 -5.10 -3.08
C GLU A 11 -23.19 -4.59 -1.93
N THR A 12 -23.13 -5.34 -0.82
CA THR A 12 -22.19 -5.11 0.27
C THR A 12 -20.78 -5.50 -0.17
N LEU A 13 -19.86 -4.55 -0.23
CA LEU A 13 -18.45 -4.81 -0.50
C LEU A 13 -17.64 -4.84 0.81
N TYR A 14 -16.70 -5.78 0.90
CA TYR A 14 -15.77 -5.89 2.02
C TYR A 14 -14.37 -5.49 1.55
N ALA A 15 -13.82 -4.42 2.13
CA ALA A 15 -12.45 -3.99 1.88
C ALA A 15 -11.58 -4.36 3.09
N GLY A 16 -10.58 -5.21 2.86
CA GLY A 16 -9.58 -5.58 3.87
C GLY A 16 -8.22 -5.03 3.47
N VAL A 17 -7.64 -4.19 4.32
CA VAL A 17 -6.25 -3.73 4.16
C VAL A 17 -5.41 -4.46 5.20
N ASP A 18 -4.67 -5.49 4.77
CA ASP A 18 -3.68 -6.13 5.63
C ASP A 18 -2.45 -5.21 5.74
N GLY A 19 -2.11 -4.90 6.98
CA GLY A 19 -1.12 -3.93 7.38
C GLY A 19 0.21 -4.51 7.85
N GLY A 20 0.45 -5.81 7.65
CA GLY A 20 1.75 -6.42 7.92
C GLY A 20 2.82 -5.80 7.03
N GLY A 21 3.81 -5.14 7.64
CA GLY A 21 4.92 -4.47 6.97
C GLY A 21 5.81 -5.34 6.09
N THR A 22 5.43 -6.59 5.80
CA THR A 22 6.12 -7.49 4.87
C THR A 22 5.27 -7.83 3.66
N GLY A 23 4.02 -7.40 3.56
CA GLY A 23 3.16 -7.77 2.45
C GLY A 23 1.87 -6.99 2.49
N CYS A 24 1.95 -5.69 2.83
CA CYS A 24 0.78 -4.83 2.93
C CYS A 24 -0.01 -5.00 1.63
N ARG A 25 -1.23 -5.52 1.71
CA ARG A 25 -2.08 -5.82 0.57
C ARG A 25 -3.41 -5.19 0.89
N ALA A 26 -3.67 -4.01 0.35
CA ALA A 26 -5.04 -3.54 0.20
C ALA A 26 -5.69 -4.51 -0.78
N ARG A 27 -6.67 -5.31 -0.37
CA ARG A 27 -7.45 -6.15 -1.28
C ARG A 27 -8.91 -5.79 -1.17
N ILE A 28 -9.53 -5.60 -2.32
CA ILE A 28 -10.97 -5.39 -2.42
C ILE A 28 -11.57 -6.73 -2.81
N TYR A 29 -12.57 -7.19 -2.07
CA TYR A 29 -13.31 -8.40 -2.37
C TYR A 29 -14.81 -8.09 -2.45
N ARG A 30 -15.52 -8.78 -3.33
CA ARG A 30 -16.99 -8.89 -3.28
C ARG A 30 -17.41 -9.72 -2.06
N ALA A 31 -18.68 -9.61 -1.67
CA ALA A 31 -19.28 -10.49 -0.66
C ALA A 31 -19.19 -11.99 -1.00
N ASP A 32 -19.14 -12.32 -2.30
CA ASP A 32 -18.97 -13.71 -2.79
C ASP A 32 -17.50 -14.19 -2.80
N GLY A 33 -16.55 -13.35 -2.35
CA GLY A 33 -15.11 -13.66 -2.34
C GLY A 33 -14.37 -13.32 -3.63
N THR A 34 -15.01 -12.73 -4.65
CA THR A 34 -14.35 -12.33 -5.90
C THR A 34 -13.40 -11.15 -5.67
N PRO A 35 -12.11 -11.22 -6.06
CA PRO A 35 -11.17 -10.11 -5.92
C PRO A 35 -11.45 -8.98 -6.94
N LEU A 36 -11.50 -7.73 -6.47
CA LEU A 36 -11.73 -6.52 -7.28
C LEU A 36 -10.46 -5.66 -7.45
N GLY A 37 -9.44 -5.82 -6.60
CA GLY A 37 -8.17 -5.08 -6.76
C GLY A 37 -7.17 -5.34 -5.63
N GLN A 38 -5.87 -5.09 -5.88
CA GLN A 38 -4.81 -5.20 -4.88
C GLN A 38 -3.82 -4.01 -4.93
N GLY A 39 -3.41 -3.45 -3.79
CA GLY A 39 -2.29 -2.47 -3.67
C GLY A 39 -1.30 -2.87 -2.58
N SER A 40 0.02 -2.65 -2.75
CA SER A 40 1.01 -3.10 -1.76
C SER A 40 2.09 -2.13 -1.33
N GLY A 41 2.41 -2.17 -0.03
CA GLY A 41 3.52 -1.42 0.56
C GLY A 41 4.91 -1.92 0.15
N ALA A 42 5.01 -3.17 -0.32
CA ALA A 42 6.22 -3.72 -0.92
C ALA A 42 6.63 -2.96 -2.19
N ARG A 43 5.68 -2.31 -2.88
CA ARG A 43 5.92 -1.52 -4.09
C ARG A 43 6.71 -0.25 -3.80
N LEU A 44 6.45 0.43 -2.68
CA LEU A 44 7.25 1.57 -2.24
C LEU A 44 8.71 1.15 -1.95
N GLY A 45 8.87 0.02 -1.25
CA GLY A 45 10.18 -0.55 -0.96
C GLY A 45 10.95 -0.97 -2.23
N LEU A 46 10.28 -1.62 -3.17
CA LEU A 46 10.86 -1.96 -4.47
C LEU A 46 11.26 -0.73 -5.27
N ALA A 47 10.42 0.31 -5.31
CA ALA A 47 10.72 1.56 -6.01
C ALA A 47 11.95 2.27 -5.39
N ALA A 48 12.04 2.28 -4.05
CA ALA A 48 13.23 2.77 -3.36
C ALA A 48 14.47 1.95 -3.71
N LEU A 49 14.40 0.62 -3.67
CA LEU A 49 15.51 -0.27 -4.06
C LEU A 49 15.98 -0.03 -5.49
N GLN A 50 15.05 0.10 -6.44
CA GLN A 50 15.36 0.39 -7.85
C GLN A 50 16.07 1.74 -8.01
N TYR A 51 15.65 2.75 -7.26
CA TYR A 51 16.32 4.03 -7.26
C TYR A 51 17.74 3.95 -6.68
N LEU A 52 17.91 3.30 -5.52
CA LEU A 52 19.23 3.10 -4.92
C LEU A 52 20.20 2.41 -5.89
N TRP A 53 19.71 1.38 -6.60
CA TRP A 53 20.47 0.72 -7.65
C TRP A 53 20.79 1.67 -8.81
N GLY A 54 19.81 2.45 -9.28
CA GLY A 54 20.04 3.46 -10.32
C GLY A 54 21.09 4.50 -9.95
N VAL A 55 21.15 4.95 -8.68
CA VAL A 55 22.22 5.83 -8.19
C VAL A 55 23.57 5.13 -8.22
N LYS A 56 23.65 3.88 -7.77
CA LYS A 56 24.89 3.09 -7.80
C LYS A 56 25.44 2.91 -9.22
N GLN A 57 24.55 2.73 -10.19
CA GLN A 57 24.91 2.61 -11.61
C GLN A 57 25.16 3.96 -12.31
N GLY A 58 24.96 5.08 -11.62
CA GLY A 58 25.12 6.43 -12.19
C GLY A 58 23.98 6.86 -13.12
N TRP A 59 22.84 6.18 -13.12
CA TRP A 59 21.66 6.48 -13.95
C TRP A 59 20.73 7.51 -13.31
N ALA A 60 20.83 7.67 -11.99
CA ALA A 60 20.01 8.61 -11.23
C ALA A 60 20.89 9.48 -10.32
N PRO A 61 20.51 10.74 -10.06
CA PRO A 61 21.26 11.61 -9.16
C PRO A 61 21.14 11.11 -7.71
N PRO A 62 22.19 11.24 -6.88
CA PRO A 62 22.12 10.91 -5.47
C PRO A 62 21.15 11.82 -4.71
N SER A 63 20.60 11.29 -3.62
CA SER A 63 19.71 11.96 -2.68
C SER A 63 20.02 11.54 -1.25
N ALA A 64 19.39 12.17 -0.25
CA ALA A 64 19.58 11.80 1.16
C ALA A 64 19.18 10.34 1.40
N LEU A 65 18.13 9.87 0.70
CA LEU A 65 17.73 8.46 0.74
C LEU A 65 18.86 7.51 0.30
N SER A 66 19.56 7.84 -0.79
CA SER A 66 20.68 7.02 -1.30
C SER A 66 21.93 7.05 -0.43
N GLN A 67 22.09 8.09 0.40
CA GLN A 67 23.21 8.20 1.34
C GLN A 67 22.95 7.44 2.64
N GLN A 68 21.67 7.25 3.01
CA GLN A 68 21.27 6.61 4.25
C GLN A 68 21.01 5.11 4.13
N GLN A 69 20.88 4.58 2.91
CA GLN A 69 20.60 3.17 2.67
C GLN A 69 21.67 2.52 1.80
N ALA A 70 22.23 1.42 2.32
CA ALA A 70 23.08 0.52 1.54
C ALA A 70 22.24 -0.51 0.79
N LEU A 71 22.72 -0.91 -0.39
CA LEU A 71 22.18 -2.05 -1.11
C LEU A 71 22.75 -3.36 -0.54
N PRO A 72 21.98 -4.46 -0.54
CA PRO A 72 22.44 -5.76 -0.07
C PRO A 72 23.32 -6.50 -1.10
N PHE A 73 23.72 -5.82 -2.17
CA PHE A 73 24.50 -6.36 -3.28
C PHE A 73 25.36 -5.28 -3.95
N ASP A 74 26.47 -5.71 -4.54
CA ASP A 74 27.45 -4.84 -5.18
C ASP A 74 27.44 -4.85 -6.70
N ASN A 75 26.97 -5.94 -7.30
CA ASN A 75 26.97 -6.14 -8.74
C ASN A 75 25.69 -6.85 -9.22
N GLU A 76 25.52 -6.96 -10.54
CA GLU A 76 24.35 -7.56 -11.17
C GLU A 76 24.13 -9.04 -10.81
N ALA A 77 25.21 -9.82 -10.64
CA ALA A 77 25.12 -11.23 -10.29
C ALA A 77 24.59 -11.41 -8.85
N GLU A 78 25.10 -10.62 -7.91
CA GLU A 78 24.60 -10.58 -6.53
C GLU A 78 23.19 -10.03 -6.45
N ALA A 79 22.86 -9.01 -7.24
CA ALA A 79 21.50 -8.47 -7.33
C ALA A 79 20.52 -9.55 -7.81
N ALA A 80 20.86 -10.31 -8.85
CA ALA A 80 20.05 -11.41 -9.35
C ALA A 80 19.87 -12.53 -8.29
N ALA A 81 20.95 -12.90 -7.60
CA ALA A 81 20.90 -13.90 -6.52
C ALA A 81 20.02 -13.43 -5.34
N TRP A 82 20.14 -12.15 -4.96
CA TRP A 82 19.32 -11.56 -3.92
C TRP A 82 17.84 -11.52 -4.33
N LEU A 83 17.52 -11.04 -5.54
CA LEU A 83 16.15 -10.98 -6.06
C LEU A 83 15.48 -12.35 -6.11
N HIS A 84 16.24 -13.42 -6.41
CA HIS A 84 15.71 -14.79 -6.41
C HIS A 84 15.29 -15.27 -5.00
N GLN A 85 15.95 -14.78 -3.95
CA GLN A 85 15.67 -15.19 -2.57
C GLN A 85 14.84 -14.16 -1.79
N ALA A 86 14.71 -12.94 -2.32
CA ALA A 86 14.07 -11.82 -1.66
C ALA A 86 12.60 -12.11 -1.39
N ARG A 87 12.24 -11.96 -0.12
CA ARG A 87 10.86 -12.07 0.33
C ARG A 87 10.23 -10.68 0.35
N PRO A 88 8.89 -10.61 0.30
CA PRO A 88 8.17 -9.34 0.42
C PRO A 88 8.60 -8.42 1.58
N GLY A 89 9.04 -8.99 2.72
CA GLY A 89 9.60 -8.24 3.85
C GLY A 89 10.95 -7.57 3.59
N ASP A 90 11.79 -8.17 2.74
CA ASP A 90 13.11 -7.64 2.41
C ASP A 90 12.98 -6.37 1.57
N TYR A 91 11.98 -6.29 0.68
CA TYR A 91 11.64 -5.05 -0.01
C TYR A 91 11.07 -4.00 0.92
N ALA A 92 10.17 -4.39 1.83
CA ALA A 92 9.53 -3.44 2.72
C ALA A 92 10.48 -2.76 3.72
N HIS A 93 11.65 -3.36 3.98
CA HIS A 93 12.76 -2.71 4.69
C HIS A 93 13.13 -1.36 4.06
N PHE A 94 13.13 -1.28 2.74
CA PHE A 94 13.48 -0.05 2.01
C PHE A 94 12.41 1.04 2.09
N ALA A 95 11.17 0.71 2.46
CA ALA A 95 10.06 1.66 2.49
C ALA A 95 10.15 2.65 3.66
N ARG A 96 10.70 2.26 4.81
CA ARG A 96 10.68 3.11 6.02
C ARG A 96 11.48 4.41 5.85
N PRO A 97 12.76 4.37 5.39
CA PRO A 97 13.55 5.59 5.28
C PRO A 97 13.03 6.58 4.24
N VAL A 98 12.19 6.13 3.30
CA VAL A 98 11.49 7.04 2.37
C VAL A 98 10.65 8.05 3.15
N PHE A 99 9.91 7.63 4.18
CA PHE A 99 9.11 8.56 4.99
C PHE A 99 9.95 9.56 5.75
N ASP A 100 11.09 9.13 6.29
CA ASP A 100 12.00 9.99 7.04
C ASP A 100 12.68 11.01 6.13
N CYS A 101 13.20 10.57 4.99
CA CYS A 101 13.85 11.44 4.00
C CYS A 101 12.86 12.46 3.41
N ALA A 102 11.63 12.03 3.11
CA ALA A 102 10.62 12.93 2.58
C ALA A 102 10.23 14.02 3.60
N ARG A 103 10.15 13.69 4.89
CA ARG A 103 9.96 14.68 5.97
C ARG A 103 11.12 15.67 6.10
N GLN A 104 12.32 15.30 5.67
CA GLN A 104 13.50 16.16 5.63
C GLN A 104 13.60 16.99 4.33
N GLY A 105 12.62 16.89 3.44
CA GLY A 105 12.59 17.64 2.18
C GLY A 105 13.30 16.95 1.01
N ASP A 106 13.63 15.67 1.13
CA ASP A 106 14.18 14.90 0.00
C ASP A 106 13.14 14.82 -1.13
N ALA A 107 13.48 15.41 -2.27
CA ALA A 107 12.57 15.54 -3.41
C ALA A 107 12.20 14.18 -4.01
N LEU A 108 13.12 13.21 -3.99
CA LEU A 108 12.88 11.89 -4.55
C LEU A 108 11.97 11.07 -3.63
N ALA A 109 12.28 11.07 -2.33
CA ALA A 109 11.45 10.39 -1.35
C ALA A 109 10.03 10.98 -1.35
N THR A 110 9.92 12.30 -1.46
CA THR A 110 8.64 13.01 -1.67
C THR A 110 7.92 12.50 -2.92
N GLY A 111 8.60 12.41 -4.07
CA GLY A 111 8.02 11.89 -5.31
C GLY A 111 7.52 10.45 -5.20
N LEU A 112 8.27 9.56 -4.53
CA LEU A 112 7.85 8.18 -4.27
C LEU A 112 6.59 8.10 -3.42
N LEU A 113 6.48 8.93 -2.38
CA LEU A 113 5.29 8.97 -1.52
C LEU A 113 4.08 9.59 -2.24
N GLN A 114 4.27 10.63 -3.05
CA GLN A 114 3.21 11.19 -3.88
C GLN A 114 2.68 10.18 -4.90
N GLN A 115 3.58 9.41 -5.53
CA GLN A 115 3.19 8.32 -6.42
C GLN A 115 2.37 7.25 -5.69
N THR A 116 2.84 6.83 -4.52
CA THR A 116 2.14 5.84 -3.68
C THR A 116 0.78 6.35 -3.22
N ALA A 117 0.69 7.63 -2.84
CA ALA A 117 -0.56 8.29 -2.46
C ALA A 117 -1.57 8.23 -3.61
N ARG A 118 -1.19 8.63 -4.84
CA ARG A 118 -2.07 8.58 -6.02
C ARG A 118 -2.63 7.18 -6.29
N GLU A 119 -1.82 6.15 -6.10
CA GLU A 119 -2.27 4.77 -6.28
C GLU A 119 -3.30 4.35 -5.24
N ILE A 120 -3.05 4.71 -3.96
CA ILE A 120 -4.00 4.46 -2.87
C ILE A 120 -5.30 5.22 -3.13
N GLU A 121 -5.23 6.46 -3.59
CA GLU A 121 -6.42 7.26 -3.93
C GLU A 121 -7.22 6.65 -5.07
N GLY A 122 -6.56 6.07 -6.08
CA GLY A 122 -7.23 5.32 -7.14
C GLY A 122 -8.03 4.14 -6.59
N LEU A 123 -7.47 3.41 -5.62
CA LEU A 123 -8.18 2.33 -4.93
C LEU A 123 -9.32 2.87 -4.05
N LEU A 124 -9.08 3.94 -3.29
CA LEU A 124 -10.12 4.58 -2.47
C LEU A 124 -11.27 5.09 -3.33
N ALA A 125 -10.99 5.68 -4.49
CA ALA A 125 -11.98 6.15 -5.45
C ALA A 125 -12.81 4.99 -6.02
N ALA A 126 -12.16 3.89 -6.41
CA ALA A 126 -12.84 2.70 -6.93
C ALA A 126 -13.73 2.03 -5.87
N VAL A 127 -13.35 2.11 -4.59
CA VAL A 127 -14.15 1.58 -3.47
C VAL A 127 -15.30 2.54 -3.14
N ALA A 128 -15.04 3.85 -3.18
CA ALA A 128 -15.99 4.91 -2.87
C ALA A 128 -17.19 5.04 -3.83
N THR A 129 -17.22 4.32 -4.95
CA THR A 129 -18.36 4.27 -5.88
C THR A 129 -19.57 3.53 -5.30
N HIS A 130 -19.40 2.84 -4.16
CA HIS A 130 -20.46 2.10 -3.49
C HIS A 130 -20.85 2.82 -2.18
N PRO A 131 -22.11 2.68 -1.72
CA PRO A 131 -22.56 3.21 -0.44
C PRO A 131 -21.85 2.48 0.71
N LEU A 132 -20.67 2.99 1.07
CA LEU A 132 -19.84 2.41 2.11
C LEU A 132 -19.98 3.18 3.41
N PRO A 133 -20.26 2.50 4.54
CA PRO A 133 -20.52 3.18 5.80
C PRO A 133 -19.25 3.76 6.43
N ARG A 134 -18.05 3.24 6.13
CA ARG A 134 -16.79 3.72 6.73
C ARG A 134 -15.54 3.26 5.95
N LEU A 135 -14.58 4.16 5.75
CA LEU A 135 -13.27 3.86 5.16
C LEU A 135 -12.15 4.15 6.17
N SER A 136 -11.21 3.23 6.30
CA SER A 136 -10.05 3.35 7.20
C SER A 136 -8.80 2.82 6.53
N LEU A 137 -7.66 3.50 6.73
CA LEU A 137 -6.35 2.97 6.38
C LEU A 137 -5.82 2.14 7.55
N MET A 138 -5.27 0.97 7.23
CA MET A 138 -4.66 0.08 8.21
C MET A 138 -3.21 -0.23 7.83
N GLY A 139 -2.43 -0.67 8.81
CA GLY A 139 -1.03 -1.02 8.62
C GLY A 139 -0.04 0.11 8.78
N SER A 140 1.24 -0.27 8.95
CA SER A 140 2.33 0.68 9.20
C SER A 140 2.42 1.73 8.10
N ILE A 141 2.33 1.35 6.83
CA ILE A 141 2.36 2.30 5.71
C ILE A 141 1.08 3.13 5.64
N GLY A 142 -0.09 2.51 5.83
CA GLY A 142 -1.39 3.20 5.81
C GLY A 142 -1.49 4.34 6.83
N LEU A 143 -0.89 4.18 8.00
CA LEU A 143 -0.85 5.23 9.03
C LEU A 143 0.06 6.41 8.62
N HIS A 144 1.18 6.14 7.96
CA HIS A 144 2.18 7.17 7.61
C HIS A 144 1.91 7.86 6.27
N ILE A 145 1.12 7.22 5.39
CA ILE A 145 0.81 7.78 4.07
C ILE A 145 -0.33 8.81 4.11
N ARG A 146 -1.16 8.82 5.18
CA ARG A 146 -2.32 9.73 5.29
C ARG A 146 -1.99 11.21 5.00
N PRO A 147 -0.91 11.81 5.52
CA PRO A 147 -0.57 13.21 5.24
C PRO A 147 -0.24 13.50 3.77
N TRP A 148 0.07 12.45 2.99
CA TRP A 148 0.44 12.53 1.58
C TRP A 148 -0.76 12.39 0.64
N LEU A 149 -1.93 12.04 1.16
CA LEU A 149 -3.18 11.98 0.40
C LEU A 149 -3.77 13.39 0.23
N ALA A 150 -4.59 13.58 -0.79
CA ALA A 150 -5.43 14.75 -0.98
C ALA A 150 -6.32 14.98 0.24
N GLU A 151 -6.54 16.26 0.57
CA GLU A 151 -7.27 16.68 1.77
C GLU A 151 -8.67 16.04 1.87
N ALA A 152 -9.37 15.91 0.73
CA ALA A 152 -10.67 15.25 0.66
C ALA A 152 -10.65 13.80 1.19
N TRP A 153 -9.59 13.05 0.88
CA TRP A 153 -9.42 11.70 1.42
C TRP A 153 -9.02 11.72 2.89
N GLN A 154 -8.17 12.65 3.31
CA GLN A 154 -7.79 12.79 4.71
C GLN A 154 -9.02 13.04 5.61
N GLN A 155 -10.00 13.82 5.14
CA GLN A 155 -11.24 14.12 5.85
C GLN A 155 -12.24 12.95 5.81
N ARG A 156 -12.31 12.22 4.70
CA ARG A 156 -13.24 11.08 4.53
C ARG A 156 -12.81 9.82 5.27
N LEU A 157 -11.50 9.66 5.53
CA LEU A 157 -10.96 8.52 6.26
C LEU A 157 -11.23 8.62 7.76
N SER A 158 -11.84 7.57 8.31
CA SER A 158 -12.03 7.37 9.74
C SER A 158 -10.89 6.54 10.34
N PRO A 159 -10.54 6.73 11.63
CA PRO A 159 -9.67 5.79 12.34
C PRO A 159 -10.23 4.36 12.27
N PRO A 160 -9.38 3.32 12.22
CA PRO A 160 -9.84 1.94 12.32
C PRO A 160 -10.55 1.69 13.66
N ALA A 161 -11.62 0.89 13.66
CA ALA A 161 -12.39 0.55 14.86
C ALA A 161 -11.77 -0.59 15.70
N GLY A 162 -10.81 -1.29 15.10
CA GLY A 162 -10.12 -2.46 15.63
C GLY A 162 -9.08 -2.91 14.61
N ASP A 163 -8.30 -3.93 14.93
CA ASP A 163 -7.28 -4.48 14.03
C ASP A 163 -7.76 -5.72 13.26
N ALA A 164 -6.83 -6.37 12.55
CA ALA A 164 -7.13 -7.58 11.79
C ALA A 164 -7.59 -8.75 12.69
N LEU A 165 -7.10 -8.81 13.94
CA LEU A 165 -7.49 -9.83 14.91
C LEU A 165 -8.92 -9.58 15.43
N ASP A 166 -9.27 -8.33 15.69
CA ASP A 166 -10.65 -7.94 16.01
C ASP A 166 -11.61 -8.33 14.88
N GLY A 167 -11.22 -8.08 13.63
CA GLY A 167 -11.96 -8.53 12.44
C GLY A 167 -12.12 -10.04 12.40
N ALA A 168 -11.04 -10.80 12.61
CA ALA A 168 -11.08 -12.27 12.65
C ALA A 168 -12.00 -12.79 13.78
N ARG A 169 -11.99 -12.15 14.94
CA ARG A 169 -12.87 -12.47 16.06
C ARG A 169 -14.34 -12.22 15.72
N LEU A 170 -14.65 -11.09 15.07
CA LEU A 170 -16.01 -10.79 14.63
C LEU A 170 -16.52 -11.82 13.60
N ILE A 171 -15.65 -12.25 12.67
CA ILE A 171 -15.97 -13.31 11.71
C ILE A 171 -16.29 -14.62 12.43
N ALA A 172 -15.43 -15.02 13.38
CA ALA A 172 -15.59 -16.25 14.15
C ALA A 172 -16.85 -16.25 15.02
N VAL A 173 -17.15 -15.15 15.70
CA VAL A 173 -18.33 -15.02 16.59
C VAL A 173 -19.63 -14.98 15.80
N ASN A 174 -19.67 -14.30 14.66
CA ASN A 174 -20.89 -14.18 13.85
C ASN A 174 -21.14 -15.38 12.91
N ARG A 175 -20.30 -16.43 12.97
CA ARG A 175 -20.40 -17.63 12.11
C ARG A 175 -20.52 -17.30 10.62
N TYR A 176 -19.80 -16.28 10.14
CA TYR A 176 -19.59 -16.11 8.71
C TYR A 176 -18.71 -17.28 8.24
N ALA A 177 -19.34 -18.41 7.91
CA ALA A 177 -18.66 -19.63 7.56
C ALA A 177 -17.82 -19.41 6.29
N LEU A 178 -16.49 -19.43 6.47
CA LEU A 178 -15.59 -19.76 5.38
C LEU A 178 -15.69 -21.28 5.24
N TYR A 179 -16.20 -21.74 4.09
CA TYR A 179 -16.49 -23.13 3.71
C TYR A 179 -17.87 -23.70 4.11
N VAL A 180 -18.74 -23.81 3.09
CA VAL A 180 -19.63 -24.96 2.86
C VAL A 180 -19.22 -25.57 1.53
#